data_AF-A0A926T1Z3-F1
#
_entry.id   AF-A0A926T1Z3-F1
#
_cell.length_a   1.000
_cell.length_b   1.000
_cell.length_c   1.000
_cell.angle_alpha   90.00
_cell.angle_beta   90.00
_cell.angle_gamma   90.00
#
_symmetry.space_group_name_H-M   'P 1'
#
loop_
_entity.id
_entity.type
_entity.pdbx_description
1 polymer ?
#
loop_
_entity_poly.entity_id
_entity_poly.type
_entity_poly.pdbx_seq_one_letter_code
_entity_poly.pdbx_strand_id
1 'polypeptide(L)'
;MIPAVAQTLAEILAGGTALISTEQIDFNHPGVRQDIRPSLNLFCYNIQQNERVQMGQGQIEDRDSQCNLHLATAHRPTVWFDVSFLVSAWDRTALGEQRLLSEALTLLLSYQILPEELLAPALRGYGNLSITVSAFGTIDAAILWNALGVPLRPALYVTVTIPFNTRSAPNTPCDRIVAKPNQPSYVGNSSYTSGAIVAGIVKSAATTQPLAATEVEIVGTKKVTTSNQEGLFFFYSLPLGDYLLELRCPGYTSQRCKVIVALESETFRYAFKEIELTPEQLGAIGELAS
;
A
#
# COMPACT_ATOMS: atom_id res chain seq x y z
N MET A 1 -9.23 0.92 -1.10
CA MET A 1 -9.40 1.65 -2.38
C MET A 1 -8.88 0.83 -3.56
N ILE A 2 -7.72 0.15 -3.47
CA ILE A 2 -7.21 -0.73 -4.55
C ILE A 2 -8.22 -1.82 -4.99
N PRO A 3 -8.89 -2.59 -4.09
CA PRO A 3 -9.87 -3.59 -4.53
C PRO A 3 -11.08 -2.99 -5.26
N ALA A 4 -11.43 -1.74 -4.95
CA ALA A 4 -12.54 -1.05 -5.58
C ALA A 4 -12.25 -0.72 -7.05
N VAL A 5 -10.98 -0.45 -7.39
CA VAL A 5 -10.56 -0.24 -8.79
C VAL A 5 -10.61 -1.55 -9.57
N ALA A 6 -10.06 -2.61 -8.98
CA ALA A 6 -10.09 -3.94 -9.60
C ALA A 6 -11.53 -4.38 -9.87
N GLN A 7 -12.43 -4.16 -8.90
CA GLN A 7 -13.86 -4.44 -9.06
C GLN A 7 -14.48 -3.59 -10.18
N THR A 8 -14.23 -2.28 -10.20
CA THR A 8 -14.75 -1.37 -11.25
C THR A 8 -14.33 -1.83 -12.64
N LEU A 9 -13.03 -2.13 -12.83
CA LEU A 9 -12.51 -2.63 -14.11
C LEU A 9 -13.12 -3.98 -14.48
N ALA A 10 -13.30 -4.88 -13.51
CA ALA A 10 -13.89 -6.18 -13.74
C ALA A 10 -15.38 -6.09 -14.13
N GLU A 11 -16.15 -5.18 -13.53
CA GLU A 11 -17.55 -4.92 -13.90
C GLU A 11 -17.65 -4.34 -15.32
N ILE A 12 -16.76 -3.40 -15.67
CA ILE A 12 -16.68 -2.85 -17.04
C ILE A 12 -16.37 -3.98 -18.03
N LEU A 13 -15.30 -4.74 -17.80
CA LEU A 13 -14.86 -5.82 -18.69
C LEU A 13 -15.92 -6.91 -18.83
N ALA A 14 -16.57 -7.33 -17.74
CA ALA A 14 -17.64 -8.31 -17.79
C ALA A 14 -18.89 -7.79 -18.53
N GLY A 15 -19.18 -6.49 -18.44
CA GLY A 15 -20.34 -5.89 -19.10
C GLY A 15 -20.18 -5.64 -20.60
N GLY A 16 -18.95 -5.56 -21.12
CA GLY A 16 -18.68 -5.17 -22.51
C GLY A 16 -17.88 -6.18 -23.34
N THR A 17 -17.57 -7.36 -22.81
CA THR A 17 -16.88 -8.44 -23.54
C THR A 17 -17.79 -9.67 -23.65
N ALA A 18 -17.35 -10.69 -24.40
CA ALA A 18 -18.05 -11.99 -24.47
C ALA A 18 -18.09 -12.79 -23.16
N LEU A 19 -17.58 -12.25 -22.04
CA LEU A 19 -17.72 -12.87 -20.72
C LEU A 19 -19.18 -12.77 -20.24
N ILE A 20 -19.66 -13.85 -19.63
CA ILE A 20 -21.01 -13.96 -19.07
C ILE A 20 -21.09 -13.53 -17.60
N SER A 21 -19.95 -13.46 -16.90
CA SER A 21 -19.87 -13.11 -15.48
C SER A 21 -18.48 -12.61 -15.09
N THR A 22 -18.43 -11.79 -14.05
CA THR A 22 -17.19 -11.34 -13.39
C THR A 22 -16.39 -12.53 -12.81
N GLU A 23 -17.00 -13.68 -12.56
CA GLU A 23 -16.30 -14.91 -12.12
C GLU A 23 -15.29 -15.43 -13.16
N GLN A 24 -15.45 -15.05 -14.43
CA GLN A 24 -14.49 -15.37 -15.48
C GLN A 24 -13.30 -14.41 -15.52
N ILE A 25 -13.22 -13.48 -14.57
CA ILE A 25 -12.09 -12.56 -14.40
C ILE A 25 -11.26 -13.01 -13.20
N ASP A 26 -10.03 -13.43 -13.47
CA ASP A 26 -9.06 -13.86 -12.47
C ASP A 26 -8.19 -12.69 -12.01
N PHE A 27 -8.01 -12.51 -10.71
CA PHE A 27 -7.13 -11.45 -10.17
C PHE A 27 -5.77 -11.99 -9.71
N ASN A 28 -5.56 -13.30 -9.78
CA ASN A 28 -4.31 -13.93 -9.34
C ASN A 28 -3.17 -13.68 -10.33
N HIS A 29 -1.97 -14.10 -9.93
CA HIS A 29 -0.79 -14.12 -10.79
C HIS A 29 -1.10 -14.80 -12.13
N PRO A 30 -0.75 -14.22 -13.29
CA PRO A 30 -0.99 -14.82 -14.60
C PRO A 30 -0.24 -16.16 -14.65
N GLY A 31 -0.96 -17.26 -14.79
CA GLY A 31 -0.40 -18.61 -14.75
C GLY A 31 -1.10 -19.52 -15.74
N VAL A 32 -0.56 -20.74 -15.92
CA VAL A 32 -1.18 -21.72 -16.82
C VAL A 32 -2.56 -22.11 -16.28
N ARG A 33 -3.62 -21.71 -16.97
CA ARG A 33 -4.97 -22.18 -16.67
C ARG A 33 -5.23 -23.52 -17.34
N GLN A 34 -5.90 -24.40 -16.58
CA GLN A 34 -6.38 -25.70 -17.07
C GLN A 34 -7.88 -25.66 -17.41
N ASP A 35 -8.57 -24.54 -17.14
CA ASP A 35 -9.98 -24.39 -17.49
C ASP A 35 -10.16 -24.14 -18.99
N ILE A 36 -11.22 -24.71 -19.53
CA ILE A 36 -11.60 -24.73 -20.94
C ILE A 36 -12.52 -23.53 -21.29
N ARG A 37 -12.88 -22.71 -20.29
CA ARG A 37 -13.76 -21.55 -20.44
C ARG A 37 -12.97 -20.28 -20.82
N PRO A 38 -13.52 -19.44 -21.71
CA PRO A 38 -12.92 -18.13 -21.99
C PRO A 38 -12.91 -17.31 -20.70
N SER A 39 -11.77 -16.68 -20.42
CA SER A 39 -11.57 -15.90 -19.20
C SER A 39 -10.55 -14.80 -19.42
N LEU A 40 -10.67 -13.75 -18.61
CA LEU A 40 -9.68 -12.68 -18.53
C LEU A 40 -8.91 -12.80 -17.22
N ASN A 41 -7.67 -12.34 -17.21
CA ASN A 41 -6.89 -12.15 -16.01
C ASN A 41 -6.57 -10.67 -15.86
N LEU A 42 -6.88 -10.10 -14.71
CA LEU A 42 -6.64 -8.71 -14.33
C LEU A 42 -5.67 -8.68 -13.14
N PHE A 43 -4.37 -8.63 -13.45
CA PHE A 43 -3.30 -8.70 -12.44
C PHE A 43 -2.73 -7.30 -12.14
N CYS A 44 -2.77 -6.87 -10.88
CA CYS A 44 -2.15 -5.62 -10.44
C CYS A 44 -0.64 -5.80 -10.26
N TYR A 45 0.18 -5.22 -11.13
CA TYR A 45 1.63 -5.41 -11.11
C TYR A 45 2.41 -4.22 -10.55
N ASN A 46 1.83 -3.02 -10.51
CA ASN A 46 2.53 -1.82 -10.07
C ASN A 46 1.58 -0.78 -9.46
N ILE A 47 2.02 -0.13 -8.40
CA ILE A 47 1.30 0.95 -7.71
C ILE A 47 2.31 2.04 -7.40
N GLN A 48 2.09 3.23 -7.95
CA GLN A 48 3.02 4.36 -7.78
C GLN A 48 2.24 5.63 -7.45
N GLN A 49 2.86 6.51 -6.66
CA GLN A 49 2.25 7.81 -6.37
C GLN A 49 2.33 8.70 -7.61
N ASN A 50 1.24 9.38 -7.94
CA ASN A 50 1.19 10.32 -9.05
C ASN A 50 1.50 11.74 -8.55
N GLU A 51 2.79 12.09 -8.59
CA GLU A 51 3.28 13.40 -8.14
C GLU A 51 2.78 14.56 -9.03
N ARG A 52 2.46 14.30 -10.31
CA ARG A 52 1.99 15.33 -11.25
C ARG A 52 0.62 15.87 -10.86
N VAL A 53 -0.30 14.98 -10.50
CA VAL A 53 -1.65 15.36 -10.04
C VAL A 53 -1.55 16.07 -8.68
N GLN A 54 -0.65 15.62 -7.80
CA GLN A 54 -0.41 16.25 -6.50
C GLN A 54 0.10 17.70 -6.63
N MET A 55 1.05 17.95 -7.54
CA MET A 55 1.63 19.27 -7.80
C MET A 55 0.63 20.23 -8.44
N GLY A 56 -0.26 19.73 -9.31
CA GLY A 56 -1.29 20.54 -9.96
C GLY A 56 -2.38 21.06 -8.99
N GLN A 57 -2.72 20.30 -7.95
CA GLN A 57 -3.71 20.72 -6.95
C GLN A 57 -3.14 21.76 -5.97
N GLY A 58 -1.87 21.63 -5.55
CA GLY A 58 -1.24 22.58 -4.64
C GLY A 58 -1.10 24.01 -5.19
N GLN A 59 -1.00 24.19 -6.51
CA GLN A 59 -0.90 25.52 -7.12
C GLN A 59 -2.24 26.27 -7.29
N ILE A 60 -3.38 25.56 -7.23
CA ILE A 60 -4.71 26.18 -7.36
C ILE A 60 -5.14 26.79 -6.01
N GLU A 61 -4.82 26.15 -4.89
CA GLU A 61 -5.15 26.65 -3.53
C GLU A 61 -4.34 27.91 -3.14
N ASP A 62 -3.14 28.10 -3.70
CA ASP A 62 -2.29 29.27 -3.42
C ASP A 62 -2.75 30.57 -4.10
N ARG A 63 -3.67 30.50 -5.09
CA ARG A 63 -4.14 31.69 -5.82
C ARG A 63 -5.38 32.37 -5.25
N ASP A 64 -6.19 31.67 -4.45
CA ASP A 64 -7.43 32.21 -3.88
C ASP A 64 -7.32 32.56 -2.38
N SER A 65 -6.10 32.63 -1.84
CA SER A 65 -5.85 32.97 -0.44
C SER A 65 -5.79 34.49 -0.17
N GLN A 66 -6.78 35.24 -0.66
CA GLN A 66 -7.19 36.51 -0.07
C GLN A 66 -8.72 36.54 -0.03
N CYS A 67 -9.26 36.48 1.20
CA CYS A 67 -10.68 36.56 1.57
C CYS A 67 -11.48 35.24 1.53
N ASN A 68 -11.47 34.48 2.63
CA ASN A 68 -12.62 34.45 3.56
C ASN A 68 -12.39 33.53 4.77
N LEU A 69 -12.69 34.08 5.94
CA LEU A 69 -12.84 33.39 7.20
C LEU A 69 -14.18 32.62 7.19
N HIS A 70 -14.21 31.39 6.67
CA HIS A 70 -15.33 30.46 6.89
C HIS A 70 -14.89 29.00 6.71
N LEU A 71 -15.09 28.20 7.76
CA LEU A 71 -14.90 26.74 7.82
C LEU A 71 -13.68 26.20 7.06
N ALA A 72 -12.53 26.13 7.75
CA ALA A 72 -11.51 25.16 7.40
C ALA A 72 -12.06 23.75 7.67
N THR A 73 -12.89 23.23 6.75
CA THR A 73 -13.06 21.79 6.59
C THR A 73 -11.67 21.22 6.46
N ALA A 74 -11.21 20.53 7.49
CA ALA A 74 -9.94 19.82 7.51
C ALA A 74 -9.91 18.85 6.33
N HIS A 75 -9.48 19.33 5.15
CA HIS A 75 -9.31 18.52 3.97
C HIS A 75 -8.18 17.56 4.31
N ARG A 76 -8.56 16.28 4.45
CA ARG A 76 -7.59 15.20 4.55
C ARG A 76 -6.74 15.28 3.28
N PRO A 77 -5.41 15.24 3.38
CA PRO A 77 -4.60 15.26 2.17
C PRO A 77 -4.91 13.98 1.37
N THR A 78 -5.64 14.16 0.27
CA THR A 78 -5.86 13.11 -0.73
C THR A 78 -4.56 12.99 -1.52
N VAL A 79 -4.02 11.78 -1.55
CA VAL A 79 -2.83 11.46 -2.34
C VAL A 79 -3.29 10.65 -3.54
N TRP A 80 -2.80 10.99 -4.73
CA TRP A 80 -3.16 10.29 -5.95
C TRP A 80 -2.14 9.20 -6.27
N PHE A 81 -2.64 8.03 -6.69
CA PHE A 81 -1.83 6.88 -7.06
C PHE A 81 -2.23 6.36 -8.43
N ASP A 82 -1.23 6.05 -9.25
CA ASP A 82 -1.40 5.29 -10.48
C ASP A 82 -1.30 3.80 -10.16
N VAL A 83 -2.42 3.09 -10.36
CA VAL A 83 -2.50 1.63 -10.18
C VAL A 83 -2.51 1.00 -11.57
N SER A 84 -1.49 0.18 -11.85
CA SER A 84 -1.29 -0.44 -13.16
C SER A 84 -1.62 -1.93 -13.12
N PHE A 85 -2.48 -2.33 -14.05
CA PHE A 85 -2.99 -3.67 -14.24
C PHE A 85 -2.53 -4.25 -15.59
N LEU A 86 -2.27 -5.55 -15.59
CA LEU A 86 -2.06 -6.36 -16.76
C LEU A 86 -3.35 -7.12 -17.05
N VAL A 87 -3.88 -6.96 -18.27
CA VAL A 87 -5.06 -7.69 -18.76
C VAL A 87 -4.60 -8.72 -19.78
N SER A 88 -4.69 -10.00 -19.43
CA SER A 88 -4.43 -11.10 -20.38
C SER A 88 -5.68 -11.95 -20.58
N ALA A 89 -5.75 -12.66 -21.70
CA ALA A 89 -6.89 -13.50 -22.05
C ALA A 89 -6.50 -14.98 -22.12
N TRP A 90 -7.47 -15.83 -21.77
CA TRP A 90 -7.40 -17.27 -21.90
C TRP A 90 -8.63 -17.75 -22.66
N ASP A 91 -8.40 -18.59 -23.65
CA ASP A 91 -9.45 -19.31 -24.38
C ASP A 91 -8.89 -20.64 -24.90
N ARG A 92 -9.75 -21.49 -25.47
CA ARG A 92 -9.38 -22.77 -26.08
C ARG A 92 -8.45 -22.61 -27.28
N THR A 93 -8.46 -21.44 -27.91
CA THR A 93 -7.70 -21.16 -29.13
C THR A 93 -6.99 -19.81 -29.02
N ALA A 94 -5.80 -19.70 -29.62
CA ALA A 94 -5.07 -18.44 -29.68
C ALA A 94 -5.86 -17.32 -30.40
N LEU A 95 -6.66 -17.68 -31.42
CA LEU A 95 -7.52 -16.71 -32.11
C LEU A 95 -8.64 -16.19 -31.19
N GLY A 96 -9.19 -17.06 -30.35
CA GLY A 96 -10.17 -16.69 -29.35
C GLY A 96 -9.60 -15.77 -28.26
N GLU A 97 -8.37 -16.04 -27.81
CA GLU A 97 -7.63 -15.14 -26.91
C GLU A 97 -7.45 -13.75 -27.54
N GLN A 98 -7.01 -13.70 -28.81
CA GLN A 98 -6.85 -12.45 -29.54
C GLN A 98 -8.17 -11.71 -29.72
N ARG A 99 -9.26 -12.42 -30.01
CA ARG A 99 -10.60 -11.84 -30.13
C ARG A 99 -11.05 -11.23 -28.80
N LEU A 100 -10.89 -11.96 -27.69
CA LEU A 100 -11.30 -11.48 -26.37
C LEU A 100 -10.46 -10.27 -25.94
N LEU A 101 -9.16 -10.25 -26.24
CA LEU A 101 -8.32 -9.06 -26.04
C LEU A 101 -8.75 -7.89 -26.93
N SER A 102 -9.17 -8.13 -28.17
CA SER A 102 -9.69 -7.07 -29.04
C SER A 102 -10.97 -6.45 -28.48
N GLU A 103 -11.89 -7.28 -27.98
CA GLU A 103 -13.13 -6.81 -27.34
C GLU A 103 -12.80 -5.97 -26.09
N ALA A 104 -11.92 -6.48 -25.23
CA ALA A 104 -11.46 -5.74 -24.05
C ALA A 104 -10.77 -4.42 -24.43
N LEU A 105 -9.92 -4.41 -25.45
CA LEU A 105 -9.24 -3.21 -25.92
C LEU A 105 -10.23 -2.17 -26.46
N THR A 106 -11.17 -2.56 -27.33
CA THR A 106 -12.19 -1.66 -27.86
C THR A 106 -13.02 -1.06 -26.75
N LEU A 107 -13.41 -1.87 -25.76
CA LEU A 107 -14.16 -1.41 -24.60
C LEU A 107 -13.34 -0.43 -23.76
N LEU A 108 -12.12 -0.78 -23.37
CA LEU A 108 -11.28 0.06 -22.53
C LEU A 108 -10.93 1.38 -23.23
N LEU A 109 -10.70 1.40 -24.54
CA LEU A 109 -10.46 2.63 -25.30
C LEU A 109 -11.68 3.55 -25.38
N SER A 110 -12.89 3.01 -25.22
CA SER A 110 -14.11 3.84 -25.14
C SER A 110 -14.20 4.62 -23.82
N TYR A 111 -13.48 4.16 -22.79
CA TYR A 111 -13.37 4.84 -21.50
C TYR A 111 -11.99 5.50 -21.40
N GLN A 112 -11.90 6.79 -21.72
CA GLN A 112 -10.72 7.61 -21.41
C GLN A 112 -10.81 8.25 -20.01
N ILE A 113 -12.03 8.34 -19.51
CA ILE A 113 -12.40 8.90 -18.22
C ILE A 113 -13.44 7.96 -17.64
N LEU A 114 -13.20 7.44 -16.44
CA LEU A 114 -14.15 6.59 -15.71
C LEU A 114 -15.14 7.50 -14.96
N PRO A 115 -16.42 7.50 -15.37
CA PRO A 115 -17.43 8.33 -14.75
C PRO A 115 -17.82 7.77 -13.37
N GLU A 116 -18.19 8.66 -12.45
CA GLU A 116 -18.43 8.32 -11.04
C GLU A 116 -19.50 7.24 -10.83
N GLU A 117 -20.49 7.16 -11.73
CA GLU A 117 -21.59 6.20 -11.66
C GLU A 117 -21.09 4.75 -11.77
N LEU A 118 -20.06 4.53 -12.59
CA LEU A 118 -19.45 3.21 -12.81
C LEU A 118 -18.45 2.84 -11.72
N LEU A 119 -18.01 3.79 -10.90
CA LEU A 119 -17.02 3.53 -9.85
C LEU A 119 -17.65 2.75 -8.70
N ALA A 120 -16.88 1.81 -8.16
CA ALA A 120 -17.23 1.12 -6.92
C ALA A 120 -17.41 2.14 -5.77
N PRO A 121 -18.28 1.85 -4.77
CA PRO A 121 -18.69 2.83 -3.75
C PRO A 121 -17.55 3.52 -3.00
N ALA A 122 -16.42 2.83 -2.81
CA ALA A 122 -15.26 3.37 -2.09
C ALA A 122 -14.46 4.44 -2.88
N LEU A 123 -14.74 4.61 -4.18
CA LEU A 123 -14.07 5.57 -5.06
C LEU A 123 -14.98 6.75 -5.45
N ARG A 124 -16.27 6.71 -5.07
CA ARG A 124 -17.21 7.80 -5.29
C ARG A 124 -16.89 9.00 -4.39
N GLY A 125 -17.27 10.20 -4.82
CA GLY A 125 -17.00 11.47 -4.16
C GLY A 125 -15.71 12.19 -4.60
N TYR A 126 -14.94 11.59 -5.51
CA TYR A 126 -13.70 12.17 -6.06
C TYR A 126 -13.83 12.61 -7.52
N GLY A 127 -15.05 12.52 -8.07
CA GLY A 127 -15.33 12.78 -9.48
C GLY A 127 -14.80 11.67 -10.40
N ASN A 128 -14.51 12.06 -11.63
CA ASN A 128 -14.13 11.12 -12.67
C ASN A 128 -12.64 10.74 -12.58
N LEU A 129 -12.32 9.47 -12.79
CA LEU A 129 -10.95 8.96 -12.71
C LEU A 129 -10.35 8.82 -14.11
N SER A 130 -9.08 9.17 -14.27
CA SER A 130 -8.36 8.94 -15.53
C SER A 130 -7.94 7.49 -15.67
N ILE A 131 -8.14 6.95 -16.87
CA ILE A 131 -7.69 5.62 -17.26
C ILE A 131 -6.81 5.76 -18.50
N THR A 132 -5.73 4.99 -18.56
CA THR A 132 -4.78 4.98 -19.66
C THR A 132 -4.55 3.54 -20.08
N VAL A 133 -4.65 3.26 -21.38
CA VAL A 133 -4.57 1.91 -21.94
C VAL A 133 -3.38 1.83 -22.89
N SER A 134 -2.48 0.89 -22.62
CA SER A 134 -1.29 0.55 -23.42
C SER A 134 -0.46 1.78 -23.82
N ALA A 135 -0.23 2.70 -22.86
CA ALA A 135 0.61 3.86 -23.10
C ALA A 135 2.06 3.47 -23.40
N PHE A 136 2.61 4.07 -24.44
CA PHE A 136 3.97 3.82 -24.91
C PHE A 136 5.02 4.14 -23.84
N GLY A 137 6.00 3.26 -23.67
CA GLY A 137 7.17 3.48 -22.80
C GLY A 137 6.93 3.31 -21.30
N THR A 138 5.75 2.83 -20.89
CA THR A 138 5.43 2.63 -19.47
C THR A 138 6.08 1.38 -18.87
N ILE A 139 6.32 0.33 -19.66
CA ILE A 139 6.96 -0.90 -19.18
C ILE A 139 7.60 -1.70 -20.30
N ASP A 140 8.72 -2.35 -19.98
CA ASP A 140 9.29 -3.39 -20.83
C ASP A 140 8.55 -4.72 -20.57
N ALA A 141 7.73 -5.12 -21.54
CA ALA A 141 6.97 -6.35 -21.47
C ALA A 141 7.87 -7.57 -21.23
N ALA A 142 9.02 -7.67 -21.91
CA ALA A 142 9.89 -8.83 -21.78
C ALA A 142 10.43 -8.98 -20.35
N ILE A 143 10.84 -7.88 -19.72
CA ILE A 143 11.31 -7.88 -18.33
C ILE A 143 10.18 -8.26 -17.37
N LEU A 144 8.99 -7.68 -17.54
CA LEU A 144 7.84 -7.98 -16.68
C LEU A 144 7.45 -9.46 -16.75
N TRP A 145 7.28 -10.00 -17.95
CA TRP A 145 6.87 -11.40 -18.15
C TRP A 145 7.94 -12.37 -17.64
N ASN A 146 9.22 -12.02 -17.78
CA ASN A 146 10.32 -12.79 -17.18
C ASN A 146 10.27 -12.76 -15.64
N ALA A 147 10.02 -11.59 -15.04
CA ALA A 147 9.88 -11.45 -13.58
C ALA A 147 8.67 -12.21 -13.01
N LEU A 148 7.60 -12.34 -13.80
CA LEU A 148 6.44 -13.19 -13.46
C LEU A 148 6.76 -14.68 -13.57
N GLY A 149 7.86 -15.08 -14.21
CA GLY A 149 8.24 -16.49 -14.35
C GLY A 149 7.30 -17.30 -15.23
N VAL A 150 6.55 -16.64 -16.12
CA VAL A 150 5.57 -17.27 -17.03
C VAL A 150 5.86 -16.88 -18.47
N PRO A 151 5.51 -17.73 -19.47
CA PRO A 151 5.79 -17.41 -20.86
C PRO A 151 5.14 -16.09 -21.27
N LEU A 152 5.83 -15.32 -22.11
CA LEU A 152 5.33 -14.07 -22.67
C LEU A 152 3.99 -14.33 -23.40
N ARG A 153 2.97 -13.55 -23.02
CA ARG A 153 1.64 -13.59 -23.67
C ARG A 153 1.22 -12.18 -24.10
N PRO A 154 0.34 -12.08 -25.12
CA PRO A 154 -0.33 -10.83 -25.44
C PRO A 154 -1.15 -10.34 -24.23
N ALA A 155 -0.96 -9.07 -23.87
CA ALA A 155 -1.71 -8.42 -22.80
C ALA A 155 -1.88 -6.92 -23.05
N LEU A 156 -2.88 -6.33 -22.40
CA LEU A 156 -3.10 -4.89 -22.34
C LEU A 156 -2.59 -4.37 -21.00
N TYR A 157 -2.00 -3.17 -21.01
CA TYR A 157 -1.49 -2.52 -19.81
C TYR A 157 -2.42 -1.36 -19.46
N VAL A 158 -3.13 -1.45 -18.35
CA VAL A 158 -4.17 -0.49 -17.97
C VAL A 158 -3.76 0.22 -16.69
N THR A 159 -3.58 1.52 -16.74
CA THR A 159 -3.28 2.34 -15.56
C THR A 159 -4.50 3.18 -15.21
N VAL A 160 -4.90 3.14 -13.93
CA VAL A 160 -5.99 3.96 -13.39
C VAL A 160 -5.44 4.83 -12.28
N THR A 161 -5.66 6.14 -12.38
CA THR A 161 -5.27 7.09 -11.34
C THR A 161 -6.38 7.20 -10.31
N ILE A 162 -6.07 6.85 -9.06
CA ILE A 162 -7.04 6.82 -7.97
C ILE A 162 -6.65 7.72 -6.81
N PRO A 163 -7.63 8.28 -6.10
CA PRO A 163 -7.39 8.96 -4.85
C PRO A 163 -7.14 7.93 -3.74
N PHE A 164 -6.31 8.30 -2.77
CA PHE A 164 -6.11 7.54 -1.55
C PHE A 164 -6.15 8.50 -0.36
N ASN A 165 -7.09 8.24 0.55
CA ASN A 165 -7.16 9.03 1.78
C ASN A 165 -6.22 8.44 2.80
N THR A 166 -5.30 9.26 3.29
CA THR A 166 -4.62 8.95 4.53
C THR A 166 -5.66 9.05 5.65
N ARG A 167 -6.00 7.92 6.28
CA ARG A 167 -6.85 7.94 7.47
C ARG A 167 -6.05 8.68 8.55
N SER A 168 -6.38 9.94 8.81
CA SER A 168 -5.96 10.59 10.04
C SER A 168 -6.47 9.71 11.18
N ALA A 169 -5.60 9.42 12.15
CA ALA A 169 -5.95 8.68 13.36
C ALA A 169 -7.31 9.16 13.89
N PRO A 170 -8.15 8.30 14.48
CA PRO A 170 -9.34 8.78 15.17
C PRO A 170 -8.88 9.89 16.10
N ASN A 171 -9.42 11.09 15.90
CA ASN A 171 -9.19 12.20 16.78
C ASN A 171 -9.60 11.72 18.18
N THR A 172 -8.65 11.27 19.00
CA THR A 172 -8.82 11.38 20.43
C THR A 172 -9.09 12.87 20.62
N PRO A 173 -10.24 13.27 21.18
CA PRO A 173 -10.44 14.67 21.48
C PRO A 173 -9.25 15.08 22.33
N CYS A 174 -8.40 15.98 21.84
CA CYS A 174 -7.52 16.70 22.74
C CYS A 174 -8.46 17.35 23.74
N ASP A 175 -8.45 16.86 24.97
CA ASP A 175 -9.14 17.52 26.06
C ASP A 175 -8.80 19.00 25.96
N ARG A 176 -9.85 19.82 25.92
CA ARG A 176 -9.77 21.27 26.00
C ARG A 176 -9.01 21.60 27.28
N ILE A 177 -7.69 21.72 27.20
CA ILE A 177 -6.93 22.49 28.16
C ILE A 177 -7.33 23.93 27.87
N VAL A 178 -8.35 24.37 28.60
CA VAL A 178 -8.68 25.78 28.79
C VAL A 178 -7.37 26.47 29.18
N ALA A 179 -6.83 27.24 28.24
CA ALA A 179 -5.68 28.08 28.49
C ALA A 179 -6.00 29.04 29.63
N LYS A 180 -5.35 28.87 30.78
CA LYS A 180 -5.20 29.96 31.74
C LYS A 180 -4.25 31.00 31.11
N PRO A 181 -4.62 32.29 31.06
CA PRO A 181 -3.75 33.31 30.49
C PRO A 181 -2.66 33.65 31.52
N ASN A 182 -1.43 33.22 31.24
CA ASN A 182 -0.16 33.90 31.53
C ASN A 182 0.96 32.86 31.66
N GLN A 183 1.73 32.67 30.60
CA GLN A 183 3.18 32.44 30.67
C GLN A 183 3.81 32.64 29.28
N PRO A 184 5.04 33.17 29.22
CA PRO A 184 5.61 33.75 28.02
C PRO A 184 5.92 32.69 26.95
N SER A 185 5.64 33.08 25.71
CA SER A 185 5.84 32.35 24.48
C SER A 185 7.27 31.86 24.29
N TYR A 186 7.43 30.53 24.29
CA TYR A 186 8.55 29.90 23.58
C TYR A 186 8.19 29.86 22.09
N VAL A 187 8.91 30.65 21.30
CA VAL A 187 8.96 30.51 19.83
C VAL A 187 9.72 29.22 19.54
N GLY A 188 8.99 28.10 19.52
CA GLY A 188 9.49 26.84 18.99
C GLY A 188 8.93 26.65 17.60
N ASN A 189 9.77 26.81 16.58
CA ASN A 189 9.46 26.48 15.19
C ASN A 189 8.72 25.15 15.11
N SER A 190 7.42 25.19 14.83
CA SER A 190 6.65 24.02 14.43
C SER A 190 6.96 23.68 12.98
N SER A 191 8.18 23.19 12.76
CA SER A 191 8.53 22.41 11.59
C SER A 191 7.72 21.12 11.68
N TYR A 192 6.72 20.94 10.81
CA TYR A 192 6.05 19.65 10.65
C TYR A 192 7.09 18.64 10.14
N THR A 193 7.80 17.97 11.05
CA THR A 193 8.69 16.86 10.71
C THR A 193 7.81 15.69 10.33
N SER A 194 7.54 15.57 9.02
CA SER A 194 6.99 14.35 8.43
C SER A 194 7.85 13.16 8.91
N GLY A 195 7.33 12.39 9.86
CA GLY A 195 8.12 11.43 10.60
C GLY A 195 8.17 10.10 9.87
N ALA A 196 9.33 9.46 9.88
CA ALA A 196 9.57 8.16 9.28
C ALA A 196 8.85 7.02 10.01
N ILE A 197 8.73 5.89 9.33
CA ILE A 197 8.14 4.65 9.84
C ILE A 197 9.24 3.62 10.05
N VAL A 198 9.28 2.98 11.22
CA VAL A 198 10.10 1.78 11.43
C VAL A 198 9.18 0.57 11.49
N ALA A 199 9.42 -0.42 10.64
CA ALA A 199 8.66 -1.66 10.56
C ALA A 199 9.58 -2.86 10.72
N GLY A 200 9.05 -3.99 11.18
CA GLY A 200 9.84 -5.21 11.21
C GLY A 200 9.02 -6.46 11.48
N ILE A 201 9.67 -7.61 11.30
CA ILE A 201 9.12 -8.92 11.61
C ILE A 201 9.99 -9.58 12.67
N VAL A 202 9.36 -10.11 13.72
CA VAL A 202 9.99 -10.92 14.76
C VAL A 202 9.72 -12.40 14.49
N LYS A 203 10.79 -13.20 14.43
CA LYS A 203 10.72 -14.65 14.25
C LYS A 203 11.52 -15.39 15.31
N SER A 204 11.21 -16.66 15.52
CA SER A 204 12.00 -17.56 16.36
C SER A 204 13.23 -18.05 15.61
N ALA A 205 14.43 -17.88 16.17
CA ALA A 205 15.66 -18.39 15.57
C ALA A 205 15.69 -19.94 15.46
N ALA A 206 14.94 -20.64 16.33
CA ALA A 206 14.91 -22.10 16.36
C ALA A 206 13.91 -22.72 15.39
N THR A 207 12.76 -22.06 15.16
CA THR A 207 11.64 -22.64 14.40
C THR A 207 11.29 -21.85 13.14
N THR A 208 11.93 -20.68 12.93
CA THR A 208 11.64 -19.68 11.88
C THR A 208 10.19 -19.21 11.82
N GLN A 209 9.36 -19.57 12.81
CA GLN A 209 7.97 -19.15 12.92
C GLN A 209 7.86 -17.70 13.44
N PRO A 210 6.85 -16.94 12.98
CA PRO A 210 6.60 -15.58 13.45
C PRO A 210 6.23 -15.57 14.94
N LEU A 211 6.74 -14.58 15.67
CA LEU A 211 6.49 -14.43 17.10
C LEU A 211 5.50 -13.29 17.36
N ALA A 212 4.30 -13.68 17.80
CA ALA A 212 3.26 -12.75 18.22
C ALA A 212 3.47 -12.26 19.66
N ALA A 213 2.88 -11.11 19.99
CA ALA A 213 2.91 -10.52 21.34
C ALA A 213 4.32 -10.24 21.89
N THR A 214 5.31 -10.06 21.01
CA THR A 214 6.63 -9.54 21.38
C THR A 214 6.52 -8.04 21.60
N GLU A 215 6.88 -7.58 22.79
CA GLU A 215 7.00 -6.16 23.11
C GLU A 215 8.26 -5.60 22.45
N VAL A 216 8.11 -4.56 21.65
CA VAL A 216 9.21 -3.84 21.00
C VAL A 216 9.21 -2.41 21.53
N GLU A 217 10.33 -1.99 22.10
CA GLU A 217 10.55 -0.66 22.66
C GLU A 217 11.68 0.04 21.92
N ILE A 218 11.51 1.34 21.65
CA ILE A 218 12.63 2.18 21.20
C ILE A 218 13.32 2.75 22.44
N VAL A 219 14.51 2.24 22.73
CA VAL A 219 15.31 2.62 23.90
C VAL A 219 15.57 4.13 23.90
N GLY A 220 15.25 4.77 25.02
CA GLY A 220 15.40 6.23 25.18
C GLY A 220 14.17 7.04 24.75
N THR A 221 13.08 6.38 24.34
CA THR A 221 11.78 7.02 24.08
C THR A 221 10.68 6.36 24.89
N LYS A 222 9.48 6.97 24.94
CA LYS A 222 8.29 6.34 25.53
C LYS A 222 7.48 5.51 24.52
N LYS A 223 8.06 5.18 23.35
CA LYS A 223 7.37 4.46 22.28
C LYS A 223 7.59 2.96 22.43
N VAL A 224 6.49 2.25 22.68
CA VAL A 224 6.41 0.79 22.79
C VAL A 224 5.28 0.29 21.88
N THR A 225 5.48 -0.86 21.24
CA THR A 225 4.48 -1.55 20.42
C THR A 225 4.58 -3.06 20.64
N THR A 226 3.59 -3.83 20.21
CA THR A 226 3.57 -5.29 20.32
C THR A 226 3.38 -5.94 18.96
N SER A 227 4.12 -7.01 18.68
CA SER A 227 3.98 -7.73 17.41
C SER A 227 2.63 -8.45 17.26
N ASN A 228 2.10 -8.51 16.04
CA ASN A 228 0.83 -9.19 15.72
C ASN A 228 1.02 -10.72 15.52
N GLN A 229 -0.04 -11.44 15.14
CA GLN A 229 0.00 -12.89 14.89
C GLN A 229 0.98 -13.32 13.77
N GLU A 230 1.36 -12.39 12.89
CA GLU A 230 2.32 -12.59 11.80
C GLU A 230 3.74 -12.14 12.20
N GLY A 231 3.96 -11.75 13.47
CA GLY A 231 5.23 -11.26 13.99
C GLY A 231 5.57 -9.83 13.59
N LEU A 232 4.65 -9.10 12.94
CA LEU A 232 4.87 -7.74 12.45
C LEU A 232 4.70 -6.69 13.56
N PHE A 233 5.58 -5.69 13.56
CA PHE A 233 5.49 -4.49 14.41
C PHE A 233 5.77 -3.20 13.61
N PHE A 234 5.22 -2.08 14.08
CA PHE A 234 5.37 -0.77 13.43
C PHE A 234 5.48 0.38 14.45
N PHE A 235 6.34 1.36 14.14
CA PHE A 235 6.42 2.66 14.81
C PHE A 235 6.21 3.78 13.80
N TYR A 236 5.29 4.68 14.12
CA TYR A 236 4.97 5.84 13.28
C TYR A 236 5.67 7.09 13.80
N SER A 237 5.91 8.04 12.88
CA SER A 237 6.35 9.40 13.17
C SER A 237 7.65 9.47 13.98
N LEU A 238 8.68 8.77 13.52
CA LEU A 238 10.03 8.84 14.08
C LEU A 238 10.86 9.90 13.33
N PRO A 239 11.55 10.81 14.03
CA PRO A 239 12.58 11.64 13.41
C PRO A 239 13.62 10.82 12.65
N LEU A 240 14.32 11.41 11.70
CA LEU A 240 15.50 10.77 11.10
C LEU A 240 16.57 10.60 12.18
N GLY A 241 17.23 9.44 12.19
CA GLY A 241 18.27 9.15 13.18
C GLY A 241 18.46 7.66 13.45
N ASP A 242 19.38 7.40 14.35
CA ASP A 242 19.73 6.06 14.80
C ASP A 242 18.86 5.68 15.99
N TYR A 243 18.13 4.58 15.88
CA TYR A 243 17.31 4.02 16.95
C TYR A 243 17.84 2.67 17.39
N LEU A 244 17.72 2.40 18.68
CA LEU A 244 17.99 1.09 19.25
C LEU A 244 16.65 0.48 19.68
N LEU A 245 16.27 -0.62 19.04
CA LEU A 245 15.10 -1.41 19.42
C LEU A 245 15.50 -2.41 20.48
N GLU A 246 14.70 -2.53 21.54
CA GLU A 246 14.77 -3.61 22.53
C GLU A 246 13.50 -4.46 22.40
N LEU A 247 13.68 -5.76 22.21
CA LEU A 247 12.60 -6.71 22.01
C LEU A 247 12.53 -7.63 23.23
N ARG A 248 11.34 -7.72 23.84
CA ARG A 248 11.04 -8.58 24.98
C ARG A 248 9.88 -9.51 24.61
N CYS A 249 10.14 -10.81 24.63
CA CYS A 249 9.11 -11.82 24.43
C CYS A 249 9.22 -12.85 25.57
N PRO A 250 8.11 -13.21 26.26
CA PRO A 250 8.13 -14.26 27.26
C PRO A 250 8.68 -15.58 26.68
N GLY A 251 9.65 -16.20 27.37
CA GLY A 251 10.30 -17.44 26.93
C GLY A 251 11.42 -17.27 25.88
N TYR A 252 11.81 -16.02 25.58
CA TYR A 252 12.90 -15.69 24.66
C TYR A 252 13.87 -14.71 25.29
N THR A 253 15.15 -14.86 24.98
CA THR A 253 16.19 -13.91 25.41
C THR A 253 15.94 -12.55 24.77
N SER A 254 15.86 -11.51 25.58
CA SER A 254 15.65 -10.14 25.08
C SER A 254 16.81 -9.71 24.19
N GLN A 255 16.51 -9.10 23.04
CA GLN A 255 17.51 -8.71 22.06
C GLN A 255 17.46 -7.22 21.77
N ARG A 256 18.64 -6.62 21.54
CA ARG A 256 18.76 -5.23 21.10
C ARG A 256 19.25 -5.14 19.67
N CYS A 257 18.60 -4.31 18.86
CA CYS A 257 18.86 -4.16 17.44
C CYS A 257 18.92 -2.70 17.03
N LYS A 258 20.02 -2.28 16.37
CA LYS A 258 20.13 -0.93 15.80
C LYS A 258 19.31 -0.84 14.51
N VAL A 259 18.53 0.23 14.35
CA VAL A 259 17.82 0.59 13.12
C VAL A 259 18.18 2.03 12.77
N ILE A 260 18.58 2.24 11.52
CA ILE A 260 18.92 3.58 11.03
C ILE A 260 17.74 4.05 10.19
N VAL A 261 17.22 5.21 10.56
CA VAL A 261 16.16 5.89 9.83
C VAL A 261 16.81 7.05 9.09
N ALA A 262 17.26 6.77 7.87
CA ALA A 262 17.91 7.75 7.00
C ALA A 262 17.00 8.16 5.83
N LEU A 263 17.32 9.30 5.22
CA LEU A 263 16.78 9.66 3.92
C LEU A 263 17.55 8.85 2.87
N GLU A 264 17.01 7.69 2.49
CA GLU A 264 17.57 6.95 1.35
C GLU A 264 17.09 7.56 0.01
N SER A 265 15.95 8.26 0.00
CA SER A 265 15.42 9.03 -1.13
C SER A 265 14.41 10.08 -0.62
N GLU A 266 14.18 11.16 -1.36
CA GLU A 266 13.33 12.29 -0.92
C GLU A 266 11.87 11.91 -0.59
N THR A 267 11.41 10.73 -1.03
CA THR A 267 10.00 10.31 -0.99
C THR A 267 9.70 9.19 0.02
N PHE A 268 10.68 8.38 0.44
CA PHE A 268 10.44 7.22 1.32
C PHE A 268 11.19 7.33 2.64
N ARG A 269 10.43 7.52 3.73
CA ARG A 269 10.94 7.58 5.10
C ARG A 269 10.56 6.31 5.84
N TYR A 270 11.05 5.14 5.40
CA TYR A 270 10.81 3.89 6.12
C TYR A 270 12.10 3.09 6.33
N ALA A 271 12.17 2.37 7.45
CA ALA A 271 13.22 1.39 7.71
C ALA A 271 12.55 0.05 8.07
N PHE A 272 12.91 -1.02 7.38
CA PHE A 272 12.42 -2.37 7.62
C PHE A 272 13.52 -3.25 8.22
N LYS A 273 13.20 -4.04 9.26
CA LYS A 273 14.16 -4.98 9.85
C LYS A 273 13.52 -6.32 10.23
N GLU A 274 14.18 -7.40 9.82
CA GLU A 274 13.88 -8.75 10.30
C GLU A 274 14.75 -9.07 11.53
N ILE A 275 14.12 -9.59 12.58
CA ILE A 275 14.76 -9.82 13.88
C ILE A 275 14.40 -11.23 14.36
N GLU A 276 15.43 -12.03 14.66
CA GLU A 276 15.29 -13.40 15.12
C GLU A 276 15.62 -13.49 16.62
N LEU A 277 14.63 -13.86 17.43
CA LEU A 277 14.82 -14.05 18.87
C LEU A 277 15.22 -15.50 19.18
N THR A 278 16.23 -15.65 20.03
CA THR A 278 16.66 -16.94 20.55
C THR A 278 15.79 -17.35 21.74
N PRO A 279 15.20 -18.56 21.74
CA PRO A 279 14.49 -19.08 22.91
C PRO A 279 15.41 -19.09 24.13
N GLU A 280 14.86 -18.71 25.28
CA GLU A 280 15.58 -18.76 26.54
C GLU A 280 15.72 -20.24 26.92
N GLN A 281 16.94 -20.80 26.86
CA GLN A 281 17.14 -22.20 27.25
C GLN A 281 16.75 -22.35 28.72
N LEU A 282 15.62 -23.02 28.97
CA LEU A 282 15.31 -23.60 30.28
C LEU A 282 16.51 -24.44 30.67
N GLY A 283 17.25 -23.97 31.67
CA GLY A 283 18.50 -24.57 32.10
C GLY A 283 18.34 -26.08 32.25
N ALA A 284 19.32 -26.79 31.69
CA ALA A 284 19.60 -28.16 32.06
C ALA A 284 19.61 -28.26 33.58
N ILE A 285 18.56 -28.86 34.15
CA ILE A 285 18.61 -29.37 35.51
C ILE A 285 19.54 -30.57 35.44
N GLY A 286 20.68 -30.43 36.11
CA GLY A 286 21.76 -31.40 36.11
C GLY A 286 21.32 -32.80 36.51
N GLU A 287 21.96 -33.74 35.82
CA GLU A 287 22.28 -35.09 36.25
C GLU A 287 22.67 -35.17 37.75
N LEU A 288 22.07 -36.09 38.52
CA LEU A 288 22.74 -37.14 39.34
C LEU A 288 21.89 -37.67 40.53
N ALA A 289 21.84 -39.01 40.62
CA ALA A 289 21.58 -39.90 41.78
C ALA A 289 20.16 -39.88 42.40
N SER A 290 19.47 -41.00 42.64
CA SER A 290 19.87 -42.40 42.91
C SER A 290 18.86 -43.40 42.33
#